data_AF-A0A445LUX3-F1
#
_entry.id   AF-A0A445LUX3-F1
#
_cell.length_a   1.000
_cell.length_b   1.000
_cell.length_c   1.000
_cell.angle_alpha   90.00
_cell.angle_beta   90.00
_cell.angle_gamma   90.00
#
_symmetry.space_group_name_H-M   'P 1'
#
loop_
_entity.id
_entity.type
_entity.pdbx_description
1 polymer ?
#
loop_
_entity_poly.entity_id
_entity_poly.type
_entity_poly.pdbx_seq_one_letter_code
_entity_poly.pdbx_strand_id
1 'polypeptide(L)'
;MDTLNGPLTNVLLALPTTPYLGSIRFNVNGAFDPKSPPDNFSENYDISKPPLNPNSNVGSGVYMFQFNQVVDVILQNANMGDYESKFNLKNPSLRNIAVLFPYGWTALRFKADNPGVWAFHCPIEPHLHMGMGVIFAEAVQNVKSIPRDAFACGILKKVLMNNKEHN
;
A
#
# COMPACT_ATOMS: atom_id res chain seq x y z
N MET A 1 1.94 5.54 16.06
CA MET A 1 0.55 5.33 15.64
C MET A 1 0.51 6.03 14.31
N ASP A 2 0.50 5.24 13.24
CA ASP A 2 0.65 5.78 11.90
C ASP A 2 -0.73 5.70 11.27
N THR A 3 -1.36 6.87 11.14
CA THR A 3 -2.70 7.03 10.57
C THR A 3 -2.53 7.36 9.09
N LEU A 4 -2.90 6.45 8.21
CA LEU A 4 -2.97 6.71 6.78
C LEU A 4 -4.29 7.41 6.46
N ASN A 5 -4.23 8.68 6.10
CA ASN A 5 -5.39 9.51 5.81
C ASN A 5 -5.52 9.71 4.30
N GLY A 6 -6.63 9.27 3.69
CA GLY A 6 -7.12 9.81 2.41
C GLY A 6 -7.68 8.80 1.39
N PRO A 7 -8.39 9.31 0.36
CA PRO A 7 -8.63 8.56 -0.87
C PRO A 7 -7.28 8.46 -1.55
N LEU A 8 -6.73 7.24 -1.63
CA LEU A 8 -5.45 6.86 -2.25
C LEU A 8 -4.78 8.06 -2.91
N THR A 9 -3.79 8.62 -2.20
CA THR A 9 -2.80 9.67 -2.58
C THR A 9 -2.85 10.09 -4.04
N ASN A 10 -2.53 11.34 -4.42
CA ASN A 10 -2.47 11.78 -5.83
C ASN A 10 -1.36 11.08 -6.70
N VAL A 11 -1.27 9.75 -6.61
CA VAL A 11 -0.30 8.77 -7.05
C VAL A 11 -1.11 7.51 -7.41
N LEU A 12 -1.17 7.18 -8.68
CA LEU A 12 -1.70 5.93 -9.20
C LEU A 12 -0.62 4.85 -9.08
N LEU A 13 -1.00 3.67 -8.60
CA LEU A 13 -0.09 2.54 -8.49
C LEU A 13 0.27 2.00 -9.87
N ALA A 14 1.56 2.05 -10.20
CA ALA A 14 2.15 1.29 -11.30
C ALA A 14 2.96 0.13 -10.74
N LEU A 15 2.50 -1.09 -11.03
CA LEU A 15 3.22 -2.29 -10.62
C LEU A 15 4.53 -2.43 -11.42
N PRO A 16 5.68 -2.63 -10.76
CA PRO A 16 6.94 -2.83 -11.43
C PRO A 16 7.01 -4.21 -12.08
N THR A 17 7.92 -4.36 -13.05
CA THR A 17 8.21 -5.66 -13.69
C THR A 17 8.97 -6.63 -12.78
N THR A 18 9.51 -6.14 -11.67
CA THR A 18 10.25 -6.93 -10.68
C THR A 18 9.40 -7.08 -9.41
N PRO A 19 9.10 -8.30 -8.94
CA PRO A 19 8.27 -8.53 -7.75
C PRO A 19 8.79 -7.83 -6.49
N TYR A 20 7.93 -7.03 -5.85
CA TYR A 20 8.26 -6.28 -4.62
C TYR A 20 8.91 -7.14 -3.54
N LEU A 21 8.35 -8.33 -3.28
CA LEU A 21 8.84 -9.22 -2.25
C LEU A 21 10.32 -9.56 -2.43
N GLY A 22 10.72 -9.90 -3.67
CA GLY A 22 12.11 -10.19 -3.97
C GLY A 22 12.98 -8.93 -3.98
N SER A 23 12.46 -7.83 -4.53
CA SER A 23 13.16 -6.55 -4.55
C SER A 23 13.55 -6.08 -3.15
N ILE A 24 12.63 -6.20 -2.19
CA ILE A 24 12.88 -5.83 -0.79
C ILE A 24 13.78 -6.87 -0.10
N ARG A 25 13.52 -8.17 -0.30
CA ARG A 25 14.29 -9.26 0.33
C ARG A 25 15.77 -9.24 -0.06
N PHE A 26 16.07 -8.98 -1.33
CA PHE A 26 17.43 -8.95 -1.87
C PHE A 26 18.01 -7.54 -2.03
N ASN A 27 17.33 -6.52 -1.51
CA ASN A 27 17.74 -5.12 -1.56
C ASN A 27 18.12 -4.66 -2.99
N VAL A 28 17.25 -4.93 -3.96
CA VAL A 28 17.46 -4.61 -5.36
C VAL A 28 17.12 -3.15 -5.63
N ASN A 29 18.14 -2.38 -6.02
CA ASN A 29 17.97 -0.97 -6.41
C ASN A 29 17.27 -0.83 -7.76
N GLY A 30 16.44 0.20 -7.90
CA GLY A 30 15.78 0.56 -9.17
C GLY A 30 14.60 -0.34 -9.56
N ALA A 31 14.15 -1.23 -8.67
CA ALA A 31 12.99 -2.08 -8.92
C ALA A 31 11.65 -1.38 -8.66
N PHE A 32 11.62 -0.42 -7.72
CA PHE A 32 10.45 0.39 -7.37
C PHE A 32 10.91 1.69 -6.67
N ASP A 33 9.99 2.62 -6.42
CA ASP A 33 10.28 3.87 -5.75
C ASP A 33 10.59 3.64 -4.26
N PRO A 34 11.79 4.00 -3.78
CA PRO A 34 12.19 3.75 -2.39
C PRO A 34 11.51 4.69 -1.40
N LYS A 35 10.92 5.80 -1.89
CA LYS A 35 10.20 6.76 -1.06
C LYS A 35 8.80 6.22 -0.78
N SER A 36 8.44 6.12 0.50
CA SER A 36 7.06 5.78 0.86
C SER A 36 6.09 6.82 0.29
N PRO A 37 4.91 6.38 -0.18
CA PRO A 37 3.89 7.31 -0.65
C PRO A 37 3.45 8.26 0.48
N PRO A 38 2.83 9.41 0.17
CA PRO A 38 2.37 10.34 1.19
C PRO A 38 1.33 9.72 2.15
N ASP A 39 1.50 9.89 3.46
CA ASP A 39 0.56 9.35 4.47
C ASP A 39 -0.66 10.26 4.73
N ASN A 40 -0.68 11.45 4.13
CA ASN A 40 -1.72 12.47 4.34
C ASN A 40 -2.18 13.13 3.03
N PHE A 41 -3.28 13.88 3.13
CA PHE A 41 -3.80 14.76 2.09
C PHE A 41 -3.83 16.22 2.59
N SER A 42 -3.99 17.17 1.67
CA SER A 42 -4.08 18.60 2.01
C SER A 42 -5.34 18.87 2.83
N GLU A 43 -5.22 19.53 3.98
CA GLU A 43 -6.37 19.95 4.82
C GLU A 43 -7.38 20.84 4.05
N ASN A 44 -6.92 21.51 2.98
CA ASN A 44 -7.75 22.37 2.13
C ASN A 44 -8.40 21.60 0.96
N TYR A 45 -8.36 20.26 0.96
CA TYR A 45 -8.97 19.44 -0.08
C TYR A 45 -10.50 19.50 0.02
N ASP A 46 -11.14 20.06 -1.01
CA ASP A 46 -12.59 20.14 -1.10
C ASP A 46 -13.13 18.98 -1.92
N ILE A 47 -13.68 17.97 -1.22
CA ILE A 47 -14.30 16.78 -1.81
C ILE A 47 -15.49 17.06 -2.74
N SER A 48 -16.07 18.27 -2.68
CA SER A 48 -17.18 18.68 -3.54
C SER A 48 -16.72 19.28 -4.87
N LYS A 49 -15.43 19.57 -5.00
CA LYS A 49 -14.82 20.13 -6.20
C LYS A 49 -13.85 19.12 -6.81
N PRO A 50 -13.69 19.11 -8.15
CA PRO A 50 -12.59 18.39 -8.76
C PRO A 50 -11.25 18.81 -8.12
N PRO A 51 -10.28 17.90 -8.00
CA PRO A 51 -8.96 18.25 -7.47
C PRO A 51 -8.34 19.40 -8.27
N LEU A 52 -7.74 20.36 -7.57
CA LEU A 52 -7.12 21.56 -8.16
C LEU A 52 -6.05 21.22 -9.21
N ASN A 53 -5.38 20.09 -9.05
CA ASN A 53 -4.50 19.50 -10.06
C ASN A 53 -5.14 18.20 -10.57
N PRO A 54 -5.61 18.15 -11.82
CA PRO A 54 -6.17 16.92 -12.40
C PRO A 54 -5.09 15.89 -12.73
N ASN A 55 -3.81 16.28 -12.72
CA ASN A 55 -2.70 15.37 -12.97
C ASN A 55 -2.45 14.53 -11.72
N SER A 56 -2.67 13.22 -11.86
CA SER A 56 -2.17 12.23 -10.94
C SER A 56 -0.72 11.91 -11.24
N ASN A 57 0.09 11.73 -10.19
CA ASN A 57 1.39 11.12 -10.37
C ASN A 57 1.20 9.61 -10.58
N VAL A 58 2.16 8.95 -11.20
CA VAL A 58 2.22 7.48 -11.23
C VAL A 58 3.41 7.07 -10.39
N GLY A 59 3.24 6.09 -9.52
CA GLY A 59 4.28 5.67 -8.59
C GLY A 59 4.20 4.20 -8.24
N SER A 60 5.32 3.69 -7.78
CA SER A 60 5.49 2.28 -7.37
C SER A 60 5.87 2.17 -5.89
N GLY A 61 5.69 3.25 -5.12
CA GLY A 61 6.07 3.32 -3.71
C GLY A 61 5.32 2.32 -2.83
N VAL A 62 5.95 2.00 -1.70
CA VAL A 62 5.48 1.00 -0.74
C VAL A 62 5.41 1.62 0.66
N TYR A 63 4.31 1.40 1.38
CA TYR A 63 4.28 1.69 2.81
C TYR A 63 4.97 0.55 3.56
N MET A 64 6.04 0.88 4.27
CA MET A 64 6.82 -0.10 5.04
C MET A 64 6.46 0.01 6.51
N PHE A 65 5.90 -1.05 7.06
CA PHE A 65 5.51 -1.14 8.47
C PHE A 65 6.49 -1.95 9.29
N GLN A 66 6.61 -1.60 10.58
CA GLN A 66 7.31 -2.40 11.56
C GLN A 66 6.51 -3.66 11.91
N PHE A 67 7.21 -4.74 12.25
CA PHE A 67 6.54 -5.97 12.72
C PHE A 67 5.80 -5.71 14.03
N ASN A 68 4.58 -6.25 14.14
CA ASN A 68 3.60 -6.00 15.20
C ASN A 68 3.07 -4.56 15.29
N GLN A 69 3.31 -3.71 14.30
CA GLN A 69 2.76 -2.35 14.27
C GLN A 69 1.23 -2.39 14.11
N VAL A 70 0.52 -1.56 14.88
CA VAL A 70 -0.91 -1.30 14.64
C VAL A 70 -1.02 -0.15 13.63
N VAL A 71 -1.72 -0.41 12.54
CA VAL A 71 -1.88 0.51 11.41
C VAL A 71 -3.36 0.88 11.30
N ASP A 72 -3.60 2.19 11.21
CA ASP A 72 -4.93 2.75 10.96
C ASP A 72 -5.00 3.25 9.53
N VAL A 73 -6.00 2.79 8.78
CA VAL A 73 -6.27 3.22 7.41
C VAL A 73 -7.59 3.94 7.38
N ILE A 74 -7.56 5.21 7.03
CA ILE A 74 -8.72 6.08 6.92
C ILE A 74 -8.96 6.39 5.45
N LEU A 75 -9.93 5.70 4.87
CA LEU A 75 -10.44 5.99 3.53
C LEU A 75 -11.37 7.19 3.61
N GLN A 76 -11.12 8.25 2.85
CA GLN A 76 -11.91 9.47 2.94
C GLN A 76 -12.41 9.90 1.56
N ASN A 77 -13.73 10.03 1.41
CA ASN A 77 -14.38 10.74 0.32
C ASN A 77 -15.22 11.91 0.87
N ALA A 78 -14.92 12.33 2.10
CA ALA A 78 -15.39 13.53 2.80
C ALA A 78 -14.41 13.85 3.92
N ASN A 79 -14.41 15.09 4.39
CA ASN A 79 -13.63 15.47 5.56
C ASN A 79 -14.07 14.62 6.75
N MET A 80 -13.17 13.75 7.20
CA MET A 80 -13.29 13.15 8.51
C MET A 80 -13.04 14.29 9.50
N GLY A 81 -14.12 14.94 9.96
CA GLY A 81 -14.05 15.81 11.13
C GLY A 81 -13.60 15.03 12.36
N ASP A 82 -13.76 15.60 13.55
CA ASP A 82 -13.28 15.01 14.81
C ASP A 82 -14.14 13.83 15.29
N TYR A 83 -14.26 12.79 14.46
CA TYR A 83 -15.14 11.63 14.63
C TYR A 83 -14.42 10.42 15.22
N GLU A 84 -13.16 10.57 15.65
CA GLU A 84 -12.41 9.49 16.33
C GLU A 84 -13.18 8.97 17.55
N SER A 85 -13.90 9.85 18.24
CA SER A 85 -14.79 9.51 19.38
C SER A 85 -15.95 8.58 19.02
N LYS A 86 -16.28 8.42 17.73
CA LYS A 86 -17.38 7.57 17.24
C LYS A 86 -16.92 6.19 16.78
N PHE A 87 -15.62 5.88 16.83
CA PHE A 87 -15.12 4.58 16.41
C PHE A 87 -15.62 3.47 17.34
N ASN A 88 -16.11 2.38 16.75
CA ASN A 88 -16.45 1.18 17.52
C ASN A 88 -15.18 0.40 17.85
N LEU A 89 -14.52 0.77 18.96
CA LEU A 89 -13.31 0.11 19.45
C LEU A 89 -13.59 -1.13 20.31
N LYS A 90 -14.86 -1.41 20.63
CA LYS A 90 -15.25 -2.51 21.52
C LYS A 90 -15.53 -3.80 20.75
N ASN A 91 -16.24 -3.72 19.63
CA ASN A 91 -16.58 -4.88 18.81
C ASN A 91 -16.69 -4.51 17.32
N PRO A 92 -15.59 -4.11 16.66
CA PRO A 92 -15.58 -3.84 15.23
C PRO A 92 -15.79 -5.13 14.42
N SER A 93 -16.43 -5.03 13.25
CA SER A 93 -16.58 -6.18 12.36
C SER A 93 -15.25 -6.52 11.68
N LEU A 94 -14.81 -7.77 11.75
CA LEU A 94 -13.63 -8.25 11.05
C LEU A 94 -13.98 -8.56 9.59
N ARG A 95 -13.34 -7.89 8.63
CA ARG A 95 -13.61 -8.00 7.19
C ARG A 95 -12.32 -7.88 6.39
N ASN A 96 -12.31 -8.46 5.19
CA ASN A 96 -11.27 -8.27 4.18
C ASN A 96 -11.60 -7.18 3.15
N ILE A 97 -12.88 -6.81 3.02
CA ILE A 97 -13.37 -5.75 2.13
C ILE A 97 -14.24 -4.80 2.94
N ALA A 98 -14.03 -3.51 2.74
CA ALA A 98 -14.86 -2.44 3.29
C ALA A 98 -15.28 -1.49 2.16
N VAL A 99 -16.50 -0.94 2.28
CA VAL A 99 -17.08 -0.05 1.26
C VAL A 99 -16.94 1.39 1.74
N LEU A 100 -16.40 2.24 0.87
CA LEU A 100 -16.43 3.68 1.03
C LEU A 100 -17.67 4.24 0.32
N PHE A 101 -18.60 4.82 1.08
CA PHE A 101 -19.79 5.45 0.52
C PHE A 101 -19.49 6.86 0.00
N PRO A 102 -20.28 7.38 -0.96
CA PRO A 102 -20.19 8.76 -1.42
C PRO A 102 -20.28 9.76 -0.25
N TYR A 103 -19.41 10.77 -0.23
CA TYR A 103 -19.35 11.79 0.83
C TYR A 103 -19.15 11.21 2.24
N GLY A 104 -18.55 10.03 2.34
CA GLY A 104 -18.29 9.34 3.60
C GLY A 104 -16.80 9.11 3.84
N TRP A 105 -16.53 8.48 4.98
CA TRP A 105 -15.21 7.96 5.33
C TRP A 105 -15.36 6.54 5.88
N THR A 106 -14.27 5.78 5.88
CA THR A 106 -14.22 4.44 6.44
C THR A 106 -12.87 4.23 7.10
N ALA A 107 -12.90 4.00 8.41
CA ALA A 107 -11.71 3.73 9.21
C ALA A 107 -11.55 2.22 9.40
N LEU A 108 -10.34 1.72 9.14
CA LEU A 108 -9.94 0.33 9.30
C LEU A 108 -8.70 0.28 10.19
N ARG A 109 -8.59 -0.75 11.02
CA ARG A 109 -7.41 -1.01 11.84
C ARG A 109 -6.96 -2.44 11.61
N PHE A 110 -5.68 -2.64 11.40
CA PHE A 110 -5.07 -3.95 11.39
C PHE A 110 -3.75 -3.95 12.14
N LYS A 111 -3.29 -5.14 12.50
CA LYS A 111 -1.96 -5.35 13.05
C LYS A 111 -1.09 -5.93 11.95
N ALA A 112 0.04 -5.30 11.67
CA ALA A 112 1.07 -5.80 10.77
C ALA A 112 1.83 -6.91 11.49
N ASP A 113 1.27 -8.12 11.52
CA ASP A 113 1.88 -9.31 12.13
C ASP A 113 2.07 -10.47 11.15
N ASN A 114 2.01 -10.18 9.85
CA ASN A 114 2.12 -11.17 8.79
C ASN A 114 3.23 -10.81 7.79
N PRO A 115 4.47 -11.33 8.00
CA PRO A 115 5.62 -11.01 7.16
C PRO A 115 5.35 -11.19 5.68
N GLY A 116 5.52 -10.13 4.89
CA GLY A 116 5.23 -10.18 3.46
C GLY A 116 5.03 -8.82 2.81
N VAL A 117 4.53 -8.88 1.57
CA VAL A 117 4.10 -7.73 0.79
C VAL A 117 2.65 -7.97 0.39
N TRP A 118 1.78 -7.02 0.70
CA TRP A 118 0.32 -7.13 0.61
C TRP A 118 -0.24 -5.99 -0.24
N ALA A 119 -1.14 -6.32 -1.16
CA ALA A 119 -1.86 -5.31 -1.92
C ALA A 119 -3.12 -4.89 -1.16
N PHE A 120 -3.37 -3.58 -1.11
CA PHE A 120 -4.60 -3.01 -0.59
C PHE A 120 -5.19 -2.10 -1.68
N HIS A 121 -6.25 -2.55 -2.34
CA HIS A 121 -6.72 -1.96 -3.58
C HIS A 121 -8.24 -2.01 -3.74
N CYS A 122 -8.75 -1.25 -4.71
CA CYS A 122 -10.15 -1.36 -5.09
C CYS A 122 -10.41 -2.74 -5.71
N PRO A 123 -11.44 -3.49 -5.27
CA PRO A 123 -11.76 -4.80 -5.85
C PRO A 123 -12.43 -4.70 -7.24
N ILE A 124 -12.79 -3.49 -7.70
CA ILE A 124 -13.34 -3.26 -9.04
C ILE A 124 -12.18 -3.26 -10.04
N GLU A 125 -12.13 -4.28 -10.88
CA GLU A 125 -11.01 -4.53 -11.81
C GLU A 125 -10.62 -3.32 -12.69
N PRO A 126 -11.57 -2.59 -13.32
CA PRO A 126 -11.24 -1.37 -14.05
C PRO A 126 -10.51 -0.31 -13.19
N HIS A 127 -10.89 -0.16 -11.91
CA HIS A 127 -10.25 0.80 -11.03
C HIS A 127 -8.85 0.35 -10.63
N LEU A 128 -8.65 -0.95 -10.39
CA LEU A 128 -7.32 -1.53 -10.16
C LEU A 128 -6.42 -1.35 -11.39
N HIS A 129 -6.94 -1.56 -12.60
CA HIS A 129 -6.21 -1.35 -13.84
C HIS A 129 -5.77 0.12 -14.04
N MET A 130 -6.57 1.06 -13.54
CA MET A 130 -6.21 2.49 -13.50
C MET A 130 -5.27 2.87 -12.34
N GLY A 131 -4.84 1.91 -11.51
CA GLY A 131 -3.88 2.13 -10.44
C GLY A 131 -4.50 2.50 -9.08
N MET A 132 -5.79 2.22 -8.85
CA MET A 132 -6.46 2.47 -7.57
C MET A 132 -6.08 1.42 -6.52
N GLY A 133 -4.90 1.56 -5.94
CA GLY A 133 -4.43 0.74 -4.83
C GLY A 133 -3.08 1.19 -4.30
N VAL A 134 -2.66 0.55 -3.22
CA VAL A 134 -1.35 0.75 -2.58
C VAL A 134 -0.75 -0.60 -2.20
N ILE A 135 0.56 -0.61 -1.96
CA ILE A 135 1.30 -1.77 -1.52
C ILE A 135 1.80 -1.55 -0.11
N PHE A 136 1.54 -2.53 0.76
CA PHE A 136 2.03 -2.61 2.12
C PHE A 136 3.13 -3.65 2.19
N ALA A 137 4.21 -3.37 2.92
CA ALA A 137 5.25 -4.34 3.21
C ALA A 137 5.54 -4.34 4.70
N GLU A 138 5.65 -5.52 5.27
CA GLU A 138 6.00 -5.68 6.68
C GLU A 138 6.93 -6.87 6.86
N ALA A 139 7.94 -6.72 7.73
CA ALA A 139 8.84 -7.79 8.15
C ALA A 139 9.35 -8.69 7.01
N VAL A 140 9.61 -8.16 5.81
CA VAL A 140 9.92 -8.95 4.60
C VAL A 140 11.12 -9.89 4.81
N GLN A 141 12.05 -9.51 5.68
CA GLN A 141 13.20 -10.34 6.01
C GLN A 141 12.86 -11.62 6.81
N ASN A 142 11.66 -11.67 7.40
CA ASN A 142 11.14 -12.81 8.16
C ASN A 142 10.30 -13.76 7.29
N VAL A 143 10.08 -13.42 6.01
CA VAL A 143 9.44 -14.34 5.07
C VAL A 143 10.33 -15.57 4.91
N LYS A 144 9.71 -16.74 5.06
CA LYS A 144 10.35 -18.06 5.01
C LYS A 144 10.81 -18.40 3.58
N SER A 145 10.92 -19.68 3.23
CA SER A 145 11.31 -20.12 1.90
C SER A 145 10.38 -19.57 0.82
N ILE A 146 10.92 -18.73 -0.06
CA ILE A 146 10.20 -18.22 -1.23
C ILE A 146 10.64 -19.07 -2.44
N PRO A 147 9.70 -19.65 -3.22
CA PRO A 147 10.04 -20.45 -4.40
C PRO A 147 10.92 -19.67 -5.38
N ARG A 148 11.96 -20.31 -5.92
CA ARG A 148 12.90 -19.66 -6.85
C ARG A 148 12.22 -19.11 -8.10
N ASP A 149 11.17 -19.79 -8.56
CA ASP A 149 10.40 -19.37 -9.73
C ASP A 149 9.68 -18.03 -9.52
N ALA A 150 9.37 -17.68 -8.26
CA ALA A 150 8.77 -16.39 -7.91
C ALA A 150 9.72 -15.20 -8.14
N PHE A 151 11.01 -15.47 -8.39
CA PHE A 151 12.05 -14.45 -8.63
C PHE A 151 12.70 -14.58 -10.01
N ALA A 152 12.14 -15.40 -10.91
CA ALA A 152 12.71 -15.68 -12.22
C ALA A 152 12.48 -14.57 -13.27
N CYS A 153 12.07 -13.36 -12.86
CA CYS A 153 11.75 -12.24 -13.72
C CYS A 153 12.42 -10.93 -13.28
N GLY A 154 12.33 -9.91 -14.13
CA GLY A 154 12.84 -8.57 -13.83
C GLY A 154 14.34 -8.53 -13.50
N ILE A 155 14.72 -7.61 -12.61
CA ILE A 155 16.11 -7.44 -12.14
C ILE A 155 16.56 -8.66 -11.32
N LEU A 156 15.64 -9.29 -10.58
CA LEU A 156 15.92 -10.44 -9.74
C LEU A 156 16.49 -11.64 -10.50
N LYS A 157 16.04 -11.86 -11.75
CA LYS A 157 16.60 -12.89 -12.61
C LYS A 157 18.12 -12.72 -12.79
N LYS A 158 18.58 -11.48 -13.01
CA LYS A 158 20.01 -11.17 -13.19
C LYS A 158 20.80 -11.38 -11.90
N VAL A 159 20.27 -10.88 -10.78
CA VAL A 159 20.89 -11.01 -9.46
C VAL A 159 21.04 -12.48 -9.05
N LEU A 160 20.00 -13.28 -9.25
CA LEU A 160 20.02 -14.71 -8.92
C LEU A 160 20.88 -15.55 -9.87
N MET A 161 21.04 -15.14 -11.13
CA MET A 161 21.96 -15.80 -12.07
C MET A 161 23.42 -15.51 -11.72
N ASN A 162 23.78 -14.27 -11.40
CA ASN A 162 25.16 -13.91 -11.04
C ASN A 162 25.61 -14.58 -9.73
N ASN A 163 24.72 -14.73 -8.75
CA ASN A 163 25.03 -15.45 -7.50
C ASN A 163 25.21 -16.96 -7.68
N LYS A 164 24.78 -17.54 -8.82
CA LYS A 164 25.07 -18.94 -9.16
C LYS A 164 26.45 -19.15 -9.78
N GLU A 165 27.09 -18.12 -10.33
CA GLU A 165 28.44 -18.24 -10.91
C GLU A 165 29.55 -18.17 -9.86
N HIS A 166 29.21 -17.80 -8.62
CA HIS A 166 30.15 -17.68 -7.49
C HIS A 166 30.05 -18.82 -6.47
N ASN A 167 29.38 -19.93 -6.80
CA ASN A 167 29.23 -21.10 -5.92
C ASN A 167 29.45 -22.41 -6.67
#